data_AF-A0A1M5MTV7-F1
#
_entry.id   AF-A0A1M5MTV7-F1
#
_cell.length_a   1.000
_cell.length_b   1.000
_cell.length_c   1.000
_cell.angle_alpha   90.00
_cell.angle_beta   90.00
_cell.angle_gamma   90.00
#
_symmetry.space_group_name_H-M   'P 1'
#
loop_
_entity.id
_entity.type
_entity.pdbx_description
1 polymer ?
#
loop_
_entity_poly.entity_id
_entity_poly.type
_entity_poly.pdbx_seq_one_letter_code
_entity_poly.pdbx_strand_id
1 'polypeptide(L)'
;MSEENQLEERLNTLFQQARDYVIHEDDLVDRRLKWVITITGFLFAAYGATWIAWPDEVKLNGPLQGAEYIALSLCIVRMTLAIFGYASARIGAISIQAAHHAIRAVTRKYNNFIMMNRTQILEQRLQVWQLIGDRLTHLPGFYSSAFTPFGIAVLWAITFQIDCILIYMILVGSFDETPLWLTMFLGVSIVAMIAAIVAPIVEATMAIKKLEYSGRASWLIHKAKLDNKHISKRRPLWISEQSFRKSLRRNTKGE
;
A
#
# COMPACT_ATOMS: atom_id res chain seq x y z
N MET A 1 -42.31 2.19 11.57
CA MET A 1 -40.89 2.26 11.97
C MET A 1 -40.44 3.69 11.77
N SER A 2 -39.98 4.38 12.82
CA SER A 2 -39.52 5.79 12.71
C SER A 2 -38.29 5.87 11.79
N GLU A 3 -38.09 7.00 11.13
CA GLU A 3 -36.89 7.25 10.31
C GLU A 3 -35.60 7.12 11.14
N GLU A 4 -35.69 7.43 12.44
CA GLU A 4 -34.62 7.24 13.42
C GLU A 4 -34.22 5.77 13.57
N ASN A 5 -35.19 4.87 13.79
CA ASN A 5 -34.91 3.43 13.89
C ASN A 5 -34.30 2.88 12.59
N GLN A 6 -34.69 3.43 11.42
CA GLN A 6 -34.13 3.02 10.13
C GLN A 6 -32.67 3.45 9.96
N LEU A 7 -32.30 4.66 10.41
CA LEU A 7 -30.93 5.14 10.29
C LEU A 7 -30.00 4.39 11.23
N GLU A 8 -30.43 4.15 12.47
CA GLU A 8 -29.68 3.37 13.46
C GLU A 8 -29.43 1.93 12.97
N GLU A 9 -30.48 1.25 12.48
CA GLU A 9 -30.36 -0.11 11.93
C GLU A 9 -29.39 -0.17 10.75
N ARG A 10 -29.46 0.81 9.83
CA ARG A 10 -28.53 0.92 8.71
C ARG A 10 -27.10 1.17 9.17
N LEU A 11 -26.89 2.05 10.13
CA LEU A 11 -25.57 2.37 10.66
C LEU A 11 -24.94 1.14 11.32
N ASN A 12 -25.71 0.42 12.15
CA ASN A 12 -25.27 -0.81 12.81
C ASN A 12 -24.95 -1.90 11.79
N THR A 13 -25.79 -2.08 10.77
CA THR A 13 -25.55 -3.07 9.70
C THR A 13 -24.28 -2.74 8.92
N LEU A 14 -24.09 -1.48 8.53
CA LEU A 14 -22.90 -1.05 7.80
C LEU A 14 -21.64 -1.17 8.64
N PHE A 15 -21.71 -0.86 9.93
CA PHE A 15 -20.61 -1.02 10.86
C PHE A 15 -20.21 -2.50 10.99
N GLN A 16 -21.17 -3.40 11.20
CA GLN A 16 -20.91 -4.84 11.30
C GLN A 16 -20.29 -5.38 10.01
N GLN A 17 -20.86 -5.06 8.84
CA GLN A 17 -20.31 -5.46 7.55
C GLN A 17 -18.88 -4.95 7.33
N ALA A 18 -18.62 -3.67 7.65
CA ALA A 18 -17.30 -3.10 7.51
C ALA A 18 -16.29 -3.73 8.48
N ARG A 19 -16.71 -4.00 9.72
CA ARG A 19 -15.90 -4.65 10.75
C ARG A 19 -15.53 -6.08 10.35
N ASP A 20 -16.52 -6.88 9.95
CA ASP A 20 -16.31 -8.28 9.57
C ASP A 20 -15.38 -8.38 8.35
N TYR A 21 -15.54 -7.47 7.40
CA TYR A 21 -14.64 -7.37 6.25
C TYR A 21 -13.20 -7.02 6.66
N VAL A 22 -13.02 -6.03 7.54
CA VAL A 22 -11.68 -5.65 8.03
C VAL A 22 -11.01 -6.80 8.77
N ILE A 23 -11.75 -7.50 9.64
CA ILE A 23 -11.24 -8.68 10.36
C ILE A 23 -10.81 -9.76 9.37
N HIS A 24 -11.63 -10.03 8.35
CA HIS A 24 -11.31 -11.01 7.34
C HIS A 24 -10.00 -10.69 6.58
N GLU A 25 -9.82 -9.43 6.17
CA GLU A 25 -8.60 -8.99 5.47
C GLU A 25 -7.37 -8.99 6.38
N ASP A 26 -7.51 -8.64 7.66
CA ASP A 26 -6.42 -8.68 8.63
C ASP A 26 -5.95 -10.12 8.88
N ASP A 27 -6.89 -11.07 9.02
CA ASP A 27 -6.59 -12.50 9.10
C ASP A 27 -5.93 -13.04 7.81
N LEU A 28 -6.26 -12.47 6.65
CA LEU A 28 -5.57 -12.80 5.41
C LEU A 28 -4.14 -12.26 5.39
N VAL A 29 -3.90 -11.03 5.88
CA VAL A 29 -2.56 -10.45 6.01
C VAL A 29 -1.70 -11.30 6.94
N ASP A 30 -2.20 -11.66 8.13
CA ASP A 30 -1.47 -12.50 9.09
C ASP A 30 -1.11 -13.86 8.49
N ARG A 31 -2.07 -14.56 7.87
CA ARG A 31 -1.80 -15.84 7.22
C ARG A 31 -0.77 -15.73 6.08
N ARG A 32 -0.88 -14.70 5.24
CA ARG A 32 0.07 -14.46 4.14
C ARG A 32 1.47 -14.16 4.67
N LEU A 33 1.57 -13.34 5.71
CA LEU A 33 2.86 -13.00 6.33
C LEU A 33 3.52 -14.23 6.94
N LYS A 34 2.76 -15.05 7.66
CA LYS A 34 3.23 -16.34 8.20
C LYS A 34 3.76 -17.24 7.08
N TRP A 35 3.01 -17.40 5.98
CA TRP A 35 3.46 -18.18 4.83
C TRP A 35 4.77 -17.67 4.22
N VAL A 36 4.90 -16.36 4.04
CA VAL A 36 6.14 -15.74 3.53
C VAL A 36 7.31 -16.06 4.47
N ILE A 37 7.14 -15.87 5.77
CA ILE A 37 8.19 -16.13 6.76
C ILE A 37 8.57 -17.62 6.78
N THR A 38 7.59 -18.53 6.77
CA THR A 38 7.84 -19.98 6.81
C THR A 38 8.57 -20.46 5.56
N ILE A 39 8.09 -20.10 4.36
CA ILE A 39 8.73 -20.48 3.09
C ILE A 39 10.15 -19.92 3.04
N THR A 40 10.31 -18.65 3.40
CA THR A 40 11.62 -18.00 3.38
C THR A 40 12.57 -18.64 4.40
N GLY A 41 12.11 -18.94 5.61
CA GLY A 41 12.92 -19.61 6.63
C GLY A 41 13.40 -20.99 6.17
N PHE A 42 12.51 -21.77 5.54
CA PHE A 42 12.87 -23.05 4.93
C PHE A 42 13.93 -22.88 3.82
N LEU A 43 13.73 -21.94 2.90
CA LEU A 43 14.66 -21.67 1.81
C LEU A 43 16.03 -21.19 2.34
N PHE A 44 16.06 -20.35 3.38
CA PHE A 44 17.31 -19.92 4.01
C PHE A 44 18.04 -21.08 4.69
N ALA A 45 17.32 -21.99 5.34
CA ALA A 45 17.92 -23.18 5.93
C ALA A 45 18.53 -24.09 4.85
N ALA A 46 17.81 -24.30 3.74
CA ALA A 46 18.32 -25.05 2.60
C ALA A 46 19.55 -24.37 1.97
N TYR A 47 19.51 -23.05 1.80
CA TYR A 47 20.63 -22.25 1.33
C TYR A 47 21.84 -22.38 2.27
N GLY A 48 21.64 -22.28 3.59
CA GLY A 48 22.70 -22.49 4.57
C GLY A 48 23.29 -23.90 4.53
N ALA A 49 22.47 -24.93 4.33
CA ALA A 49 22.94 -26.30 4.20
C ALA A 49 23.88 -26.48 2.98
N THR A 50 23.62 -25.79 1.87
CA THR A 50 24.52 -25.82 0.71
C THR A 50 25.88 -25.17 0.97
N TRP A 51 25.95 -24.20 1.87
CA TRP A 51 27.23 -23.63 2.33
C TRP A 51 28.02 -24.61 3.20
N ILE A 52 27.35 -25.41 4.03
CA ILE A 52 28.00 -26.46 4.82
C ILE A 52 28.55 -27.56 3.91
N ALA A 53 27.86 -27.84 2.80
CA ALA A 53 28.29 -28.82 1.80
C ALA A 53 29.39 -28.29 0.84
N TRP A 54 29.92 -27.09 1.08
CA TRP A 54 30.94 -26.49 0.23
C TRP A 54 32.25 -27.29 0.32
N PRO A 55 32.90 -27.63 -0.83
CA PRO A 55 34.15 -28.37 -0.80
C PRO A 55 35.32 -27.50 -0.31
N ASP A 56 36.14 -28.03 0.59
CA ASP A 56 37.32 -27.32 1.13
C ASP A 56 38.44 -27.14 0.10
N GLU A 57 38.49 -28.01 -0.91
CA GLU A 57 39.59 -28.09 -1.88
C GLU A 57 39.37 -27.27 -3.16
N VAL A 58 38.40 -26.34 -3.18
CA VAL A 58 38.12 -25.52 -4.37
C VAL A 58 39.34 -24.67 -4.71
N LYS A 59 40.01 -25.00 -5.83
CA LYS A 59 41.11 -24.19 -6.34
C LYS A 59 40.52 -23.13 -7.25
N LEU A 60 40.74 -21.88 -6.88
CA LEU A 60 40.28 -20.73 -7.66
C LEU A 60 41.05 -20.59 -8.98
N ASN A 61 42.27 -21.14 -9.08
CA ASN A 61 43.16 -20.94 -10.21
C ASN A 61 43.69 -22.30 -10.70
N GLY A 62 43.01 -22.90 -11.68
CA GLY A 62 43.42 -24.17 -12.28
C GLY A 62 42.38 -24.71 -13.27
N PRO A 63 42.71 -25.75 -14.06
CA PRO A 63 41.72 -26.44 -14.87
C PRO A 63 40.61 -27.01 -13.97
N LEU A 64 39.33 -26.89 -14.36
CA LEU A 64 38.20 -27.41 -13.58
C LEU A 64 38.42 -28.90 -13.26
N GLN A 65 38.59 -29.23 -11.98
CA GLN A 65 38.61 -30.59 -11.46
C GLN A 65 37.24 -30.91 -10.83
N GLY A 66 37.10 -32.10 -10.26
CA GLY A 66 35.82 -32.57 -9.71
C GLY A 66 35.24 -31.65 -8.63
N ALA A 67 36.09 -31.04 -7.79
CA ALA A 67 35.67 -30.16 -6.70
C ALA A 67 35.06 -28.84 -7.22
N GLU A 68 35.61 -28.26 -8.27
CA GLU A 68 35.11 -27.03 -8.89
C GLU A 68 33.75 -27.25 -9.56
N TYR A 69 33.52 -28.41 -10.18
CA TYR A 69 32.19 -28.76 -10.72
C TYR A 69 31.14 -28.87 -9.61
N ILE A 70 31.48 -29.48 -8.48
CA ILE A 70 30.58 -29.57 -7.32
C ILE A 70 30.29 -28.16 -6.78
N ALA A 71 31.30 -27.33 -6.59
CA ALA A 71 31.15 -25.96 -6.13
C ALA A 71 30.24 -25.13 -7.06
N LEU A 72 30.45 -25.23 -8.37
CA LEU A 72 29.64 -24.55 -9.37
C LEU A 72 28.18 -25.04 -9.36
N SER A 73 27.96 -26.36 -9.21
CA SER A 73 26.62 -26.92 -9.08
C SER A 73 25.90 -26.41 -7.83
N LEU A 74 26.60 -26.30 -6.69
CA LEU A 74 26.05 -25.74 -5.45
C LEU A 74 25.73 -24.25 -5.60
N CYS A 75 26.56 -23.47 -6.30
CA CYS A 75 26.24 -22.07 -6.62
C CYS A 75 24.96 -21.96 -7.46
N ILE A 76 24.79 -22.80 -8.48
CA ILE A 76 23.57 -22.78 -9.32
C ILE A 76 22.31 -23.12 -8.49
N VAL A 77 22.41 -24.14 -7.61
CA VAL A 77 21.31 -24.49 -6.70
C VAL A 77 20.97 -23.31 -5.79
N ARG A 78 21.98 -22.66 -5.19
CA ARG A 78 21.80 -21.49 -4.33
C ARG A 78 21.17 -20.30 -5.05
N MET A 79 21.61 -20.01 -6.28
CA MET A 79 20.99 -18.98 -7.11
C MET A 79 19.53 -19.29 -7.39
N THR A 80 19.20 -20.55 -7.66
CA THR A 80 17.82 -20.99 -7.89
C THR A 80 16.98 -20.78 -6.63
N LEU A 81 17.48 -21.19 -5.46
CA LEU A 81 16.84 -20.91 -4.16
C LEU A 81 16.65 -19.40 -3.93
N ALA A 82 17.64 -18.58 -4.27
CA ALA A 82 17.56 -17.14 -4.12
C ALA A 82 16.53 -16.49 -5.03
N ILE A 83 16.40 -16.95 -6.29
CA ILE A 83 15.35 -16.53 -7.20
C ILE A 83 13.96 -16.89 -6.65
N PHE A 84 13.78 -18.13 -6.17
CA PHE A 84 12.51 -18.56 -5.57
C PHE A 84 12.18 -17.79 -4.29
N GLY A 85 13.19 -17.54 -3.45
CA GLY A 85 13.06 -16.73 -2.24
C GLY A 85 12.65 -15.30 -2.55
N TYR A 86 13.30 -14.67 -3.54
CA TYR A 86 12.94 -13.33 -4.01
C TYR A 86 11.51 -13.29 -4.56
N ALA A 87 11.16 -14.22 -5.46
CA ALA A 87 9.85 -14.26 -6.09
C ALA A 87 8.72 -14.48 -5.07
N SER A 88 8.88 -15.43 -4.15
CA SER A 88 7.90 -15.71 -3.10
C SER A 88 7.70 -14.50 -2.16
N ALA A 89 8.77 -13.83 -1.78
CA ALA A 89 8.70 -12.61 -0.97
C ALA A 89 8.00 -11.46 -1.70
N ARG A 90 8.25 -11.28 -3.00
CA ARG A 90 7.58 -10.27 -3.84
C ARG A 90 6.08 -10.54 -4.02
N ILE A 91 5.70 -11.79 -4.30
CA ILE A 91 4.29 -12.19 -4.39
C ILE A 91 3.59 -11.97 -3.05
N GLY A 92 4.25 -12.35 -1.95
CA GLY A 92 3.81 -12.06 -0.59
C GLY A 92 3.56 -10.58 -0.35
N ALA A 93 4.52 -9.73 -0.72
CA ALA A 93 4.42 -8.28 -0.60
C ALA A 93 3.19 -7.71 -1.32
N ILE A 94 3.00 -8.08 -2.60
CA ILE A 94 1.86 -7.61 -3.42
C ILE A 94 0.54 -8.07 -2.79
N SER A 95 0.48 -9.33 -2.35
CA SER A 95 -0.74 -9.89 -1.74
C SER A 95 -1.12 -9.17 -0.42
N ILE A 96 -0.14 -8.80 0.40
CA ILE A 96 -0.37 -8.06 1.65
C ILE A 96 -0.78 -6.61 1.33
N GLN A 97 -0.13 -5.95 0.37
CA GLN A 97 -0.50 -4.61 -0.07
C GLN A 97 -1.93 -4.54 -0.62
N ALA A 98 -2.37 -5.57 -1.35
CA ALA A 98 -3.73 -5.66 -1.86
C ALA A 98 -4.78 -5.71 -0.73
N ALA A 99 -4.56 -6.54 0.31
CA ALA A 99 -5.44 -6.61 1.48
C ALA A 99 -5.47 -5.27 2.24
N HIS A 100 -4.30 -4.67 2.45
CA HIS A 100 -4.17 -3.35 3.06
C HIS A 100 -4.92 -2.26 2.28
N HIS A 101 -4.88 -2.32 0.95
CA HIS A 101 -5.65 -1.41 0.10
C HIS A 101 -7.17 -1.65 0.24
N ALA A 102 -7.61 -2.90 0.33
CA ALA A 102 -9.00 -3.27 0.52
C ALA A 102 -9.56 -2.76 1.86
N ILE A 103 -8.81 -2.94 2.96
CA ILE A 103 -9.16 -2.40 4.29
C ILE A 103 -9.36 -0.89 4.22
N ARG A 104 -8.39 -0.16 3.65
CA ARG A 104 -8.48 1.30 3.50
C ARG A 104 -9.67 1.73 2.65
N ALA A 105 -10.00 0.99 1.60
CA ALA A 105 -11.14 1.31 0.74
C ALA A 105 -12.47 1.17 1.49
N VAL A 106 -12.63 0.12 2.32
CA VAL A 106 -13.83 -0.10 3.14
C VAL A 106 -13.94 0.94 4.26
N THR A 107 -12.84 1.21 4.99
CA THR A 107 -12.82 2.24 6.04
C THR A 107 -13.18 3.61 5.48
N ARG A 108 -12.70 3.98 4.28
CA ARG A 108 -13.10 5.23 3.62
C ARG A 108 -14.58 5.26 3.27
N LYS A 109 -15.15 4.16 2.74
CA LYS A 109 -16.58 4.10 2.43
C LYS A 109 -17.43 4.30 3.70
N TYR A 110 -17.06 3.64 4.80
CA TYR A 110 -17.71 3.80 6.10
C TYR A 110 -17.61 5.24 6.62
N ASN A 111 -16.40 5.82 6.62
CA ASN A 111 -16.18 7.19 7.08
C ASN A 111 -16.93 8.22 6.21
N ASN A 112 -17.02 8.00 4.89
CA ASN A 112 -17.81 8.84 3.99
C ASN A 112 -19.31 8.76 4.31
N PHE A 113 -19.83 7.55 4.61
CA PHE A 113 -21.22 7.38 5.02
C PHE A 113 -21.53 8.15 6.32
N ILE A 114 -20.65 8.07 7.31
CA ILE A 114 -20.77 8.84 8.56
C ILE A 114 -20.77 10.35 8.26
N MET A 115 -19.84 10.81 7.41
CA MET A 115 -19.74 12.22 7.07
C MET A 115 -20.96 12.75 6.32
N MET A 116 -21.53 11.97 5.39
CA MET A 116 -22.74 12.35 4.65
C MET A 116 -23.98 12.44 5.53
N ASN A 117 -24.07 11.61 6.57
CA ASN A 117 -25.21 11.58 7.49
C ASN A 117 -24.93 12.29 8.83
N ARG A 118 -23.84 13.07 8.91
CA ARG A 118 -23.35 13.65 10.17
C ARG A 118 -24.39 14.50 10.90
N THR A 119 -25.18 15.29 10.17
CA THR A 119 -26.21 16.16 10.79
C THR A 119 -27.32 15.33 11.43
N GLN A 120 -27.80 14.30 10.73
CA GLN A 120 -28.85 13.40 11.24
C GLN A 120 -28.35 12.60 12.45
N ILE A 121 -27.12 12.08 12.38
CA ILE A 121 -26.46 11.36 13.49
C ILE A 121 -26.37 12.26 14.73
N LEU A 122 -25.98 13.53 14.57
CA LEU A 122 -25.86 14.48 15.68
C LEU A 122 -27.24 14.88 16.24
N GLU A 123 -28.23 15.10 15.38
CA GLU A 123 -29.60 15.43 15.78
C GLU A 123 -30.25 14.29 16.58
N GLN A 124 -30.03 13.04 16.15
CA GLN A 124 -30.56 11.83 16.78
C GLN A 124 -29.67 11.28 17.90
N ARG A 125 -28.52 11.92 18.19
CA ARG A 125 -27.52 11.48 19.19
C ARG A 125 -27.11 10.01 19.04
N LEU A 126 -27.04 9.51 17.81
CA LEU A 126 -26.67 8.13 17.53
C LEU A 126 -25.20 7.89 17.88
N GLN A 127 -24.92 6.74 18.50
CA GLN A 127 -23.55 6.32 18.78
C GLN A 127 -22.86 5.84 17.50
N VAL A 128 -21.74 6.47 17.16
CA VAL A 128 -20.91 6.06 16.01
C VAL A 128 -19.71 5.29 16.51
N TRP A 129 -19.64 4.02 16.16
CA TRP A 129 -18.50 3.17 16.46
C TRP A 129 -17.35 3.48 15.50
N GLN A 130 -16.14 3.64 16.05
CA GLN A 130 -14.93 3.81 15.24
C GLN A 130 -14.50 2.45 14.68
N LEU A 131 -14.19 2.39 13.40
CA LEU A 131 -13.61 1.19 12.79
C LEU A 131 -12.19 0.97 13.33
N ILE A 132 -11.84 -0.30 13.58
CA ILE A 132 -10.49 -0.70 13.96
C ILE A 132 -9.53 -0.32 12.82
N GLY A 133 -8.36 0.25 13.15
CA GLY A 133 -7.32 0.62 12.19
C GLY A 133 -7.19 2.11 11.84
N ASP A 134 -8.05 2.98 12.37
CA ASP A 134 -8.00 4.43 12.07
C ASP A 134 -7.06 5.24 13.01
N ARG A 135 -6.48 4.60 14.03
CA ARG A 135 -5.57 5.27 14.97
C ARG A 135 -4.11 5.14 14.55
N LEU A 136 -3.37 6.23 14.75
CA LEU A 136 -1.90 6.30 14.62
C LEU A 136 -1.19 5.14 15.34
N THR A 137 -1.78 4.63 16.42
CA THR A 137 -1.27 3.50 17.22
C THR A 137 -1.18 2.18 16.45
N HIS A 138 -1.90 2.02 15.33
CA HIS A 138 -1.85 0.80 14.49
C HIS A 138 -0.88 0.93 13.30
N LEU A 139 -0.35 2.14 13.04
CA LEU A 139 0.61 2.34 11.95
C LEU A 139 1.84 1.44 12.04
N PRO A 140 2.47 1.21 13.21
CA PRO A 140 3.65 0.36 13.28
C PRO A 140 3.38 -1.08 12.82
N GLY A 141 2.25 -1.67 13.21
CA GLY A 141 1.87 -3.03 12.77
C GLY A 141 1.57 -3.09 11.27
N PHE A 142 0.88 -2.08 10.76
CA PHE A 142 0.61 -1.94 9.32
C PHE A 142 1.90 -1.82 8.51
N TYR A 143 2.81 -0.94 8.93
CA TYR A 143 4.10 -0.76 8.25
C TYR A 143 4.97 -2.00 8.37
N SER A 144 5.05 -2.61 9.55
CA SER A 144 5.82 -3.84 9.76
C SER A 144 5.39 -4.94 8.79
N SER A 145 4.10 -5.29 8.78
CA SER A 145 3.57 -6.31 7.86
C SER A 145 3.77 -5.96 6.38
N ALA A 146 3.69 -4.68 6.02
CA ALA A 146 3.94 -4.23 4.65
C ALA A 146 5.42 -4.29 4.27
N PHE A 147 6.36 -3.95 5.16
CA PHE A 147 7.79 -3.85 4.87
C PHE A 147 8.53 -5.18 5.01
N THR A 148 8.10 -6.09 5.89
CA THR A 148 8.78 -7.37 6.13
C THR A 148 9.03 -8.16 4.82
N PRO A 149 8.04 -8.36 3.94
CA PRO A 149 8.28 -9.08 2.67
C PRO A 149 9.28 -8.36 1.75
N PHE A 150 9.33 -7.03 1.75
CA PHE A 150 10.33 -6.29 0.97
C PHE A 150 11.73 -6.47 1.56
N GLY A 151 11.88 -6.36 2.88
CA GLY A 151 13.16 -6.62 3.55
C GLY A 151 13.68 -8.01 3.23
N ILE A 152 12.79 -9.02 3.25
CA ILE A 152 13.12 -10.38 2.85
C ILE A 152 13.54 -10.47 1.38
N ALA A 153 12.81 -9.82 0.47
CA ALA A 153 13.18 -9.82 -0.96
C ALA A 153 14.57 -9.20 -1.18
N VAL A 154 14.90 -8.12 -0.47
CA VAL A 154 16.23 -7.49 -0.52
C VAL A 154 17.32 -8.45 -0.04
N LEU A 155 17.08 -9.17 1.07
CA LEU A 155 18.03 -10.18 1.56
C LEU A 155 18.30 -11.25 0.50
N TRP A 156 17.26 -11.75 -0.16
CA TRP A 156 17.42 -12.73 -1.25
C TRP A 156 18.19 -12.18 -2.45
N ALA A 157 17.95 -10.91 -2.82
CA ALA A 157 18.72 -10.27 -3.88
C ALA A 157 20.21 -10.18 -3.53
N ILE A 158 20.55 -9.88 -2.28
CA ILE A 158 21.94 -9.86 -1.81
C ILE A 158 22.56 -11.25 -1.89
N THR A 159 21.87 -12.29 -1.41
CA THR A 159 22.39 -13.68 -1.49
C THR A 159 22.64 -14.13 -2.93
N PHE A 160 21.73 -13.81 -3.86
CA PHE A 160 21.90 -14.11 -5.27
C PHE A 160 23.18 -13.48 -5.84
N GLN A 161 23.49 -12.25 -5.45
CA GLN A 161 24.69 -11.57 -5.92
C GLN A 161 25.98 -12.18 -5.38
N ILE A 162 25.97 -12.60 -4.11
CA ILE A 162 27.11 -13.31 -3.53
C ILE A 162 27.41 -14.55 -4.37
N ASP A 163 26.40 -15.32 -4.77
CA ASP A 163 26.59 -16.49 -5.62
C ASP A 163 27.09 -16.15 -7.03
N CYS A 164 26.58 -15.06 -7.64
CA CYS A 164 27.10 -14.58 -8.93
C CYS A 164 28.60 -14.24 -8.85
N ILE A 165 29.03 -13.57 -7.78
CA ILE A 165 30.43 -13.22 -7.54
C ILE A 165 31.27 -14.50 -7.36
N LEU A 166 30.78 -15.47 -6.61
CA LEU A 166 31.48 -16.74 -6.40
C LEU A 166 31.65 -17.51 -7.71
N ILE A 167 30.60 -17.60 -8.53
CA ILE A 167 30.69 -18.24 -9.86
C ILE A 167 31.73 -17.53 -10.71
N TYR A 168 31.70 -16.19 -10.73
CA TYR A 168 32.69 -15.40 -11.48
C TYR A 168 34.12 -15.70 -11.00
N MET A 169 34.36 -15.72 -9.69
CA MET A 169 35.66 -16.04 -9.11
C MET A 169 36.14 -17.44 -9.49
N ILE A 170 35.26 -18.44 -9.47
CA ILE A 170 35.58 -19.82 -9.87
C ILE A 170 35.91 -19.91 -11.37
N LEU A 171 35.21 -19.17 -12.22
CA LEU A 171 35.39 -19.23 -13.67
C LEU A 171 36.61 -18.46 -14.17
N VAL A 172 36.90 -17.30 -13.58
CA VAL A 172 37.94 -16.38 -14.08
C VAL A 172 39.28 -16.59 -13.39
N GLY A 173 39.30 -17.07 -12.14
CA GLY A 173 40.52 -17.38 -11.41
C GLY A 173 41.50 -16.20 -11.24
N SER A 174 41.00 -14.95 -11.31
CA SER A 174 41.80 -13.77 -11.02
C SER A 174 41.05 -12.81 -10.10
N PHE A 175 41.74 -12.37 -9.05
CA PHE A 175 41.21 -11.42 -8.07
C PHE A 175 41.38 -9.97 -8.51
N ASP A 176 42.23 -9.67 -9.49
CA ASP A 176 42.62 -8.29 -9.81
C ASP A 176 41.46 -7.41 -10.29
N GLU A 177 40.43 -8.00 -10.94
CA GLU A 177 39.23 -7.26 -11.36
C GLU A 177 38.01 -7.45 -10.45
N THR A 178 38.10 -8.31 -9.43
CA THR A 178 36.97 -8.56 -8.51
C THR A 178 36.41 -7.31 -7.81
N PRO A 179 37.19 -6.31 -7.37
CA PRO A 179 36.61 -5.13 -6.70
C PRO A 179 35.77 -4.25 -7.65
N LEU A 180 36.09 -4.23 -8.95
CA LEU A 180 35.32 -3.46 -9.93
C LEU A 180 33.94 -4.09 -10.17
N TRP A 181 33.91 -5.43 -10.31
CA TRP A 181 32.66 -6.15 -10.48
C TRP A 181 31.81 -6.12 -9.21
N LEU A 182 32.43 -6.27 -8.04
CA LEU A 182 31.74 -6.20 -6.75
C LEU A 182 31.08 -4.83 -6.57
N THR A 183 31.78 -3.74 -6.89
CA THR A 183 31.21 -2.38 -6.82
C THR A 183 30.11 -2.14 -7.85
N MET A 184 30.25 -2.63 -9.08
CA MET A 184 29.20 -2.54 -10.10
C MET A 184 27.94 -3.32 -9.70
N PHE A 185 28.08 -4.57 -9.29
CA PHE A 185 26.94 -5.40 -8.89
C PHE A 185 26.25 -4.85 -7.64
N LEU A 186 27.02 -4.43 -6.64
CA LEU A 186 26.50 -3.84 -5.41
C LEU A 186 25.82 -2.49 -5.71
N GLY A 187 26.34 -1.70 -6.64
CA GLY A 187 25.67 -0.51 -7.17
C GLY A 187 24.32 -0.84 -7.83
N VAL A 188 24.28 -1.85 -8.71
CA VAL A 188 23.06 -2.27 -9.39
C VAL A 188 22.00 -2.81 -8.41
N SER A 189 22.37 -3.59 -7.40
CA SER A 189 21.40 -4.06 -6.40
C SER A 189 20.97 -2.98 -5.43
N ILE A 190 21.83 -2.04 -5.05
CA ILE A 190 21.39 -0.87 -4.28
C ILE A 190 20.38 -0.07 -5.10
N VAL A 191 20.64 0.16 -6.39
CA VAL A 191 19.69 0.85 -7.27
C VAL A 191 18.40 0.05 -7.44
N ALA A 192 18.48 -1.26 -7.64
CA ALA A 192 17.31 -2.13 -7.74
C ALA A 192 16.52 -2.20 -6.43
N MET A 193 17.20 -2.20 -5.28
CA MET A 193 16.61 -2.13 -3.94
C MET A 193 15.91 -0.79 -3.74
N ILE A 194 16.58 0.32 -4.04
CA ILE A 194 15.99 1.66 -3.98
C ILE A 194 14.79 1.72 -4.90
N ALA A 195 14.89 1.25 -6.15
CA ALA A 195 13.77 1.21 -7.08
C ALA A 195 12.63 0.31 -6.56
N ALA A 196 12.92 -0.84 -5.97
CA ALA A 196 11.91 -1.76 -5.44
C ALA A 196 11.20 -1.25 -4.17
N ILE A 197 11.85 -0.36 -3.41
CA ILE A 197 11.27 0.33 -2.23
C ILE A 197 10.54 1.60 -2.68
N VAL A 198 11.19 2.41 -3.49
CA VAL A 198 10.71 3.72 -3.94
C VAL A 198 9.55 3.57 -4.92
N ALA A 199 9.56 2.63 -5.86
CA ALA A 199 8.47 2.46 -6.81
C ALA A 199 7.11 2.23 -6.14
N PRO A 200 6.94 1.28 -5.18
CA PRO A 200 5.67 1.14 -4.46
C PRO A 200 5.32 2.36 -3.61
N ILE A 201 6.29 3.06 -3.03
CA ILE A 201 6.02 4.31 -2.28
C ILE A 201 5.55 5.42 -3.23
N VAL A 202 6.17 5.54 -4.40
CA VAL A 202 5.82 6.51 -5.45
C VAL A 202 4.45 6.19 -6.04
N GLU A 203 4.16 4.92 -6.34
CA GLU A 203 2.83 4.49 -6.77
C GLU A 203 1.78 4.76 -5.69
N ALA A 204 2.08 4.44 -4.43
CA ALA A 204 1.18 4.70 -3.31
C ALA A 204 0.93 6.21 -3.12
N THR A 205 1.96 7.05 -3.21
CA THR A 205 1.82 8.51 -3.09
C THR A 205 1.09 9.11 -4.28
N MET A 206 1.32 8.61 -5.51
CA MET A 206 0.55 9.01 -6.68
C MET A 206 -0.92 8.60 -6.56
N ALA A 207 -1.21 7.40 -6.05
CA ALA A 207 -2.56 6.94 -5.78
C ALA A 207 -3.25 7.84 -4.74
N ILE A 208 -2.56 8.18 -3.64
CA ILE A 208 -3.07 9.10 -2.61
C ILE A 208 -3.36 10.48 -3.18
N LYS A 209 -2.43 11.07 -3.95
CA LYS A 209 -2.66 12.38 -4.59
C LYS A 209 -3.86 12.35 -5.53
N LYS A 210 -3.96 11.33 -6.38
CA LYS A 210 -5.09 11.17 -7.31
C LYS A 210 -6.43 11.10 -6.57
N LEU A 211 -6.44 10.43 -5.42
CA LEU A 211 -7.61 10.35 -4.56
C LEU A 211 -7.92 11.68 -3.87
N GLU A 212 -6.93 12.42 -3.39
CA GLU A 212 -7.11 13.74 -2.78
C GLU A 212 -7.69 14.75 -3.78
N TYR A 213 -7.22 14.75 -5.02
CA TYR A 213 -7.80 15.54 -6.10
C TYR A 213 -9.26 15.16 -6.38
N SER A 214 -9.59 13.86 -6.38
CA SER A 214 -10.98 13.42 -6.57
C SER A 214 -11.89 13.80 -5.39
N GLY A 215 -11.39 13.73 -4.16
CA GLY A 215 -12.11 14.09 -2.94
C GLY A 215 -12.35 15.60 -2.84
N ARG A 216 -11.33 16.42 -3.14
CA ARG A 216 -11.49 17.88 -3.23
C ARG A 216 -12.44 18.29 -4.34
N ALA A 217 -12.37 17.65 -5.51
CA ALA A 217 -13.31 17.92 -6.59
C ALA A 217 -14.76 17.59 -6.17
N SER A 218 -14.98 16.42 -5.56
CA SER A 218 -16.31 16.03 -5.06
C SER A 218 -16.81 16.97 -3.95
N TRP A 219 -15.93 17.38 -3.02
CA TRP A 219 -16.27 18.31 -1.96
C TRP A 219 -16.61 19.71 -2.50
N LEU A 220 -15.83 20.22 -3.45
CA LEU A 220 -16.10 21.50 -4.13
C LEU A 220 -17.41 21.47 -4.89
N ILE A 221 -17.72 20.39 -5.60
CA ILE A 221 -19.02 20.20 -6.29
C ILE A 221 -20.17 20.16 -5.28
N HIS A 222 -20.01 19.46 -4.16
CA HIS A 222 -21.03 19.39 -3.12
C HIS A 222 -21.23 20.75 -2.43
N LYS A 223 -20.15 21.47 -2.14
CA LYS A 223 -20.19 22.82 -1.57
C LYS A 223 -20.89 23.80 -2.52
N ALA A 224 -20.54 23.77 -3.81
CA ALA A 224 -21.20 24.57 -4.83
C ALA A 224 -22.71 24.27 -4.94
N LYS A 225 -23.12 23.00 -4.82
CA LYS A 225 -24.55 22.63 -4.76
C LYS A 225 -25.26 23.15 -3.51
N LEU A 226 -24.61 23.13 -2.35
CA LEU A 226 -25.17 23.65 -1.10
C LEU A 226 -25.31 25.18 -1.14
N ASP A 227 -24.30 25.88 -1.66
CA ASP A 227 -24.33 27.34 -1.84
C ASP A 227 -25.43 27.74 -2.84
N ASN A 228 -25.60 27.01 -3.95
CA ASN A 228 -26.71 27.24 -4.89
C ASN A 228 -28.09 26.95 -4.27
N LYS A 229 -28.21 25.96 -3.38
CA LYS A 229 -29.47 25.67 -2.68
C LYS A 229 -29.86 26.82 -1.74
N HIS A 230 -28.88 27.47 -1.10
CA HIS A 230 -29.11 28.68 -0.30
C HIS A 230 -29.50 29.91 -1.12
N ILE A 231 -29.00 30.04 -2.36
CA ILE A 231 -29.39 31.12 -3.27
C ILE A 231 -30.84 30.90 -3.78
N SER A 232 -31.24 29.66 -4.06
CA SER A 232 -32.60 29.34 -4.53
C SER A 232 -33.72 29.49 -3.49
N LYS A 233 -33.39 29.58 -2.19
CA LYS A 233 -34.36 29.87 -1.11
C LYS A 233 -34.51 31.36 -0.79
N ARG A 234 -33.73 32.25 -1.41
CA ARG A 234 -34.15 33.64 -1.50
C ARG A 234 -35.33 33.66 -2.47
N ARG A 235 -36.54 33.67 -1.93
CA ARG A 235 -37.76 33.93 -2.72
C ARG A 235 -37.42 35.09 -3.66
N PRO A 236 -37.70 35.00 -4.96
CA PRO A 236 -37.69 36.19 -5.79
C PRO A 236 -38.57 37.19 -5.06
N LEU A 237 -38.00 38.32 -4.65
CA LEU A 237 -38.78 39.45 -4.21
C LEU A 237 -39.55 39.84 -5.47
N TRP A 238 -40.74 39.27 -5.63
CA TRP A 238 -41.78 39.81 -6.48
C TRP A 238 -42.14 41.14 -5.85
N ILE A 239 -41.30 42.15 -6.14
CA ILE A 239 -41.67 43.54 -6.05
C ILE A 239 -42.85 43.61 -7.01
N SER A 240 -44.06 43.60 -6.45
CA SER A 240 -45.27 43.70 -7.25
C SER A 240 -45.12 44.92 -8.13
N GLU A 241 -45.40 44.78 -9.42
CA GLU A 241 -45.23 45.82 -10.44
C GLU A 241 -45.94 47.14 -10.05
N GLN A 242 -46.92 47.05 -9.14
CA GLN A 242 -47.60 48.18 -8.51
C GLN A 242 -46.70 49.06 -7.63
N SER A 243 -45.71 48.48 -6.94
CA SER A 243 -44.77 49.23 -6.09
C SER A 243 -43.71 49.98 -6.90
N PHE A 244 -43.32 49.47 -8.08
CA PHE A 244 -42.43 50.17 -9.02
C PHE A 244 -43.14 51.34 -9.74
N ARG A 245 -44.42 51.18 -10.12
CA ARG A 245 -45.20 52.29 -10.70
C ARG A 245 -45.49 53.42 -9.71
N LYS A 246 -45.53 53.14 -8.40
CA LYS A 246 -45.71 54.17 -7.36
C LYS A 246 -44.47 55.03 -7.12
N SER A 247 -43.26 54.53 -7.37
CA SER A 247 -42.04 55.35 -7.25
C SER A 247 -41.84 56.26 -8.48
N LEU A 248 -42.17 55.78 -9.68
CA LEU A 248 -42.08 56.59 -10.91
C LEU A 248 -43.05 57.78 -10.94
N ARG A 249 -44.23 57.68 -10.31
CA ARG A 249 -45.18 58.81 -10.20
C ARG A 249 -44.77 59.89 -9.18
N ARG A 250 -43.82 59.62 -8.28
CA ARG A 250 -43.35 60.62 -7.31
C ARG A 250 -42.25 61.54 -7.86
N ASN A 251 -41.56 61.14 -8.94
CA ASN A 251 -40.49 61.95 -9.54
C ASN A 251 -40.96 62.93 -10.63
N THR A 252 -42.23 62.93 -11.01
CA THR A 252 -42.76 63.84 -12.05
C THR A 252 -43.67 64.95 -11.49
N LYS A 253 -43.64 65.21 -10.18
CA LYS A 253 -44.45 66.27 -9.54
C LYS A 253 -43.64 67.18 -8.60
N GLY A 254 -42.33 67.31 -8.84
CA GLY A 254 -41.49 68.31 -8.20
C GLY A 254 -40.85 69.19 -9.26
N GLU A 255 -41.66 70.09 -9.83
CA GLU A 255 -41.22 71.43 -10.24
C GLU A 255 -41.23 72.34 -9.01
#